data_AF-A0A1J7BNQ4-F1
#
_entry.id   AF-A0A1J7BNQ4-F1
#
_cell.length_a   1.000
_cell.length_b   1.000
_cell.length_c   1.000
_cell.angle_alpha   90.00
_cell.angle_beta   90.00
_cell.angle_gamma   90.00
#
_symmetry.space_group_name_H-M   'P 1'
#
loop_
_entity.id
_entity.type
_entity.pdbx_description
1 polymer ?
#
loop_
_entity_poly.entity_id
_entity_poly.type
_entity_poly.pdbx_seq_one_letter_code
_entity_poly.pdbx_strand_id
1 'polypeptide(L)'
;MKTNKLLLPIICILFFLFSCSSTQKKGSTDNKTVSTSPENKGTNTDLTNNYVVEYDFKTRLYTHNTLKPKVHYPIIYRIKNINRFAYKIEVKSKDSVLAFSFSIDDLPKEIFVGQKKEEQATTGSNTDSTSPKPAMQVTTNDVKDVKNETPDKKDGLVDVLNSALKILELDKQIAQDAEKLAAISDLINKNNLGLITDFVNISSLLDSVDIKIEKLEKIAIVSEEQKNELESLKSVKKNLTDQKNLISTRNTLDSTLKDNVKDKENLKTSKEAVDTFIKDNEKLSVLFSQFRETYREVNKINSCYDRLYELISYHQLDYLQAQKEISPFEEEEKKFSDYKNQLQILKSNYYDIQIQYEILKRNFQLNEKLSEGGQTKLYSQGEDFMTRAKRMYEKINLTETQKKLNLMPMIIKSLKNSNTFEWMSSPIQPIGDVVSFDVDIKAKNKTSEKVIDEVKDRHQEFTRGGTRIDFGLGLAASYFKNTPVYELQVKQVNNLSQITIQQKNNELIVPSLVGLATMSLRSSTYTCIGGSAGLGIDVVNGKIQLSNFFVGPSVTFGRYERLTLTAGASFRNVQQLKSGYEIGSTVTETSDDIENYLTDKYKVGFFASLTFVLTKGVKENLKKIPSYR
;
A
#
# COMPACT_ATOMS: atom_id res chain seq x y z
N MET A 1 -70.39 -53.75 -12.20
CA MET A 1 -69.75 -52.42 -12.10
C MET A 1 -69.12 -52.27 -10.71
N LYS A 2 -67.83 -52.56 -10.55
CA LYS A 2 -67.05 -52.24 -9.33
C LYS A 2 -66.01 -51.21 -9.73
N THR A 3 -66.21 -49.97 -9.31
CA THR A 3 -65.31 -48.85 -9.63
C THR A 3 -64.05 -48.94 -8.78
N ASN A 4 -62.90 -48.97 -9.46
CA ASN A 4 -61.55 -48.82 -8.91
C ASN A 4 -61.45 -47.56 -8.03
N LYS A 5 -61.56 -47.72 -6.70
CA LYS A 5 -61.36 -46.66 -5.69
C LYS A 5 -59.88 -46.42 -5.32
N LEU A 6 -58.92 -47.01 -6.05
CA LEU A 6 -57.50 -46.93 -5.68
C LEU A 6 -56.77 -45.68 -6.22
N LEU A 7 -57.33 -44.97 -7.22
CA LEU A 7 -56.69 -43.79 -7.83
C LEU A 7 -57.03 -42.45 -7.16
N LEU A 8 -58.16 -42.37 -6.47
CA LEU A 8 -58.56 -41.19 -5.69
C LEU A 8 -57.64 -40.89 -4.47
N PRO A 9 -57.17 -41.87 -3.69
CA PRO A 9 -56.32 -41.57 -2.52
C PRO A 9 -54.95 -40.99 -2.90
N ILE A 10 -54.39 -41.29 -4.08
CA ILE A 10 -53.08 -40.74 -4.49
C ILE A 10 -53.18 -39.24 -4.83
N ILE A 11 -54.28 -38.82 -5.46
CA ILE A 11 -54.55 -37.40 -5.75
C ILE A 11 -54.88 -36.64 -4.46
N CYS A 12 -55.60 -37.26 -3.51
CA CYS A 12 -55.86 -36.66 -2.20
C CYS A 12 -54.61 -36.60 -1.30
N ILE A 13 -53.67 -37.55 -1.37
CA ILE A 13 -52.40 -37.52 -0.64
C ILE A 13 -51.50 -36.39 -1.17
N LEU A 14 -51.48 -36.16 -2.48
CA LEU A 14 -50.80 -35.00 -3.07
C LEU A 14 -51.41 -33.68 -2.59
N PHE A 15 -52.74 -33.56 -2.47
CA PHE A 15 -53.39 -32.37 -1.91
C PHE A 15 -53.21 -32.22 -0.38
N PHE A 16 -53.17 -33.30 0.40
CA PHE A 16 -52.96 -33.26 1.85
C PHE A 16 -51.52 -32.90 2.24
N LEU A 17 -50.52 -33.26 1.42
CA LEU A 17 -49.13 -32.84 1.60
C LEU A 17 -48.92 -31.33 1.40
N PHE A 18 -49.87 -30.62 0.75
CA PHE A 18 -49.84 -29.16 0.61
C PHE A 18 -50.55 -28.39 1.74
N SER A 19 -51.30 -29.07 2.62
CA SER A 19 -52.08 -28.41 3.69
C SER A 19 -51.44 -28.45 5.09
N CYS A 20 -50.24 -29.03 5.23
CA CYS A 20 -49.60 -29.20 6.54
C CYS A 20 -48.16 -28.65 6.58
N SER A 21 -48.03 -27.33 6.54
CA SER A 21 -46.86 -26.64 7.09
C SER A 21 -47.25 -25.26 7.63
N SER A 22 -48.29 -25.24 8.47
CA SER A 22 -48.51 -24.19 9.46
C SER A 22 -47.77 -24.62 10.73
N THR A 23 -46.46 -24.37 10.77
CA THR A 23 -45.73 -24.43 12.04
C THR A 23 -46.25 -23.32 12.94
N GLN A 24 -47.05 -23.69 13.94
CA GLN A 24 -47.33 -22.85 15.10
C GLN A 24 -45.98 -22.40 15.69
N LYS A 25 -45.64 -21.14 15.49
CA LYS A 25 -44.61 -20.44 16.27
C LYS A 25 -45.11 -20.38 17.71
N LYS A 26 -44.65 -21.31 18.55
CA LYS A 26 -44.57 -21.07 19.99
C LYS A 26 -43.62 -19.89 20.20
N GLY A 27 -44.15 -18.83 20.81
CA GLY A 27 -43.39 -17.63 21.15
C GLY A 27 -42.24 -17.99 22.09
N SER A 28 -41.02 -17.97 21.55
CA SER A 28 -39.83 -17.66 22.31
C SER A 28 -39.67 -16.14 22.28
N THR A 29 -39.87 -15.49 23.41
CA THR A 29 -39.47 -14.11 23.66
C THR A 29 -37.95 -14.05 23.79
N ASP A 30 -37.25 -14.29 22.67
CA ASP A 30 -35.85 -13.93 22.55
C ASP A 30 -35.78 -12.45 22.19
N ASN A 31 -35.19 -11.67 23.09
CA ASN A 31 -34.82 -10.28 22.90
C ASN A 31 -33.91 -10.16 21.67
N LYS A 32 -34.50 -10.03 20.49
CA LYS A 32 -33.84 -9.50 19.31
C LYS A 32 -33.49 -8.06 19.61
N THR A 33 -32.24 -7.84 20.00
CA THR A 33 -31.55 -6.57 19.76
C THR A 33 -31.65 -6.30 18.26
N VAL A 34 -32.64 -5.49 17.91
CA VAL A 34 -32.85 -4.98 16.56
C VAL A 34 -31.61 -4.16 16.21
N SER A 35 -30.74 -4.75 15.38
CA SER A 35 -29.62 -4.03 14.77
C SER A 35 -30.16 -2.77 14.08
N THR A 36 -29.73 -1.61 14.57
CA THR A 36 -30.12 -0.29 14.11
C THR A 36 -29.25 0.19 12.96
N SER A 37 -29.02 -0.63 11.93
CA SER A 37 -28.41 -0.12 10.70
C SER A 37 -29.41 0.82 9.99
N PRO A 38 -29.08 2.10 9.77
CA PRO A 38 -30.01 3.11 9.25
C PRO A 38 -30.41 2.91 7.78
N GLU A 39 -29.75 2.00 7.06
CA GLU A 39 -29.92 1.89 5.60
C GLU A 39 -31.09 1.01 5.16
N ASN A 40 -31.68 0.22 6.07
CA ASN A 40 -32.85 -0.63 5.75
C ASN A 40 -34.05 -0.42 6.69
N LYS A 41 -34.03 0.61 7.55
CA LYS A 41 -35.16 0.92 8.43
C LYS A 41 -36.23 1.68 7.64
N GLY A 42 -37.28 0.98 7.23
CA GLY A 42 -38.44 1.56 6.53
C GLY A 42 -38.41 1.44 5.00
N THR A 43 -37.36 0.85 4.44
CA THR A 43 -37.34 0.51 3.00
C THR A 43 -38.16 -0.75 2.79
N ASN A 44 -39.26 -0.61 2.05
CA ASN A 44 -39.97 -1.76 1.52
C ASN A 44 -38.98 -2.55 0.64
N THR A 45 -38.66 -3.78 1.02
CA THR A 45 -37.76 -4.67 0.27
C THR A 45 -38.31 -5.02 -1.12
N ASP A 46 -39.60 -4.76 -1.36
CA ASP A 46 -40.20 -4.87 -2.68
C ASP A 46 -39.92 -3.64 -3.57
N LEU A 47 -39.40 -2.53 -3.00
CA LEU A 47 -39.11 -1.26 -3.69
C LEU A 47 -37.62 -0.92 -3.78
N THR A 48 -36.75 -1.55 -2.99
CA THR A 48 -35.30 -1.31 -3.01
C THR A 48 -34.60 -2.45 -3.76
N ASN A 49 -34.02 -2.11 -4.92
CA ASN A 49 -33.55 -3.10 -5.90
C ASN A 49 -32.23 -3.81 -5.52
N ASN A 50 -31.62 -3.50 -4.37
CA ASN A 50 -30.28 -3.99 -4.02
C ASN A 50 -30.32 -4.89 -2.79
N TYR A 51 -29.95 -6.15 -2.97
CA TYR A 51 -29.73 -7.09 -1.85
C TYR A 51 -28.34 -6.86 -1.25
N VAL A 52 -28.20 -6.87 0.07
CA VAL A 52 -26.90 -6.69 0.74
C VAL A 52 -26.64 -7.85 1.68
N VAL A 53 -25.66 -8.70 1.33
CA VAL A 53 -25.09 -9.69 2.26
C VAL A 53 -24.17 -8.93 3.20
N GLU A 54 -24.49 -8.94 4.48
CA GLU A 54 -23.72 -8.18 5.47
C GLU A 54 -23.05 -9.10 6.48
N TYR A 55 -21.72 -9.00 6.53
CA TYR A 55 -20.83 -9.74 7.42
C TYR A 55 -20.17 -8.77 8.40
N ASP A 56 -20.28 -9.03 9.70
CA ASP A 56 -19.60 -8.26 10.73
C ASP A 56 -18.26 -8.92 11.06
N PHE A 57 -17.16 -8.25 10.73
CA PHE A 57 -15.81 -8.78 10.92
C PHE A 57 -15.46 -8.97 12.40
N LYS A 58 -16.01 -8.13 13.29
CA LYS A 58 -15.71 -8.17 14.73
C LYS A 58 -16.40 -9.33 15.43
N THR A 59 -17.67 -9.57 15.11
CA THR A 59 -18.45 -10.67 15.70
C THR A 59 -18.32 -11.98 14.93
N ARG A 60 -17.83 -11.93 13.68
CA ARG A 60 -17.75 -13.05 12.72
C ARG A 60 -19.11 -13.65 12.38
N LEU A 61 -20.15 -12.82 12.39
CA LEU A 61 -21.53 -13.24 12.12
C LEU A 61 -22.10 -12.49 10.92
N TYR A 62 -22.94 -13.19 10.17
CA TYR A 62 -23.80 -12.59 9.15
C TYR A 62 -25.04 -12.00 9.81
N THR A 63 -25.35 -10.73 9.56
CA THR A 63 -26.53 -10.09 10.16
C THR A 63 -27.83 -10.60 9.55
N HIS A 64 -27.81 -11.01 8.28
CA HIS A 64 -28.94 -11.63 7.57
C HIS A 64 -28.45 -12.86 6.78
N ASN A 65 -28.87 -14.06 7.18
CA ASN A 65 -28.41 -15.33 6.60
C ASN A 65 -29.43 -15.97 5.63
N THR A 66 -30.38 -15.20 5.12
CA THR A 66 -31.46 -15.70 4.24
C THR A 66 -32.05 -14.60 3.34
N LEU A 67 -31.24 -13.96 2.50
CA LEU A 67 -31.69 -12.79 1.71
C LEU A 67 -32.61 -13.14 0.54
N LYS A 68 -32.62 -14.41 0.10
CA LYS A 68 -33.47 -14.91 -1.02
C LYS A 68 -33.47 -13.95 -2.23
N PRO A 69 -32.28 -13.63 -2.79
CA PRO A 69 -32.13 -12.64 -3.85
C PRO A 69 -32.96 -12.98 -5.09
N LYS A 70 -33.51 -11.98 -5.76
CA LYS A 70 -34.25 -12.17 -7.01
C LYS A 70 -33.29 -12.16 -8.21
N VAL A 71 -33.53 -13.03 -9.19
CA VAL A 71 -32.76 -13.04 -10.45
C VAL A 71 -32.87 -11.68 -11.16
N HIS A 72 -31.78 -11.21 -11.74
CA HIS A 72 -31.59 -9.88 -12.36
C HIS A 72 -31.59 -8.68 -11.40
N TYR A 73 -31.63 -8.90 -10.08
CA TYR A 73 -31.50 -7.81 -9.11
C TYR A 73 -30.10 -7.79 -8.52
N PRO A 74 -29.43 -6.63 -8.46
CA PRO A 74 -28.08 -6.53 -7.93
C PRO A 74 -28.00 -6.97 -6.47
N ILE A 75 -26.94 -7.72 -6.17
CA ILE A 75 -26.55 -8.11 -4.81
C ILE A 75 -25.12 -7.64 -4.55
N ILE A 76 -24.89 -7.13 -3.35
CA ILE A 76 -23.61 -6.60 -2.88
C ILE A 76 -23.20 -7.36 -1.63
N TYR A 77 -21.90 -7.65 -1.49
CA TYR A 77 -21.32 -8.15 -0.26
C TYR A 77 -20.68 -7.01 0.53
N ARG A 78 -21.12 -6.82 1.77
CA ARG A 78 -20.65 -5.78 2.68
C ARG A 78 -19.98 -6.40 3.91
N ILE A 79 -18.80 -5.90 4.25
CA ILE A 79 -18.09 -6.22 5.48
C ILE A 79 -18.10 -4.99 6.37
N LYS A 80 -18.62 -5.12 7.59
CA LYS A 80 -18.64 -4.08 8.61
C LYS A 80 -17.54 -4.28 9.64
N ASN A 81 -17.23 -3.20 10.37
CA ASN A 81 -16.28 -3.18 11.48
C ASN A 81 -14.89 -3.71 11.10
N ILE A 82 -14.44 -3.38 9.89
CA ILE A 82 -13.13 -3.83 9.37
C ILE A 82 -12.23 -2.63 9.10
N ASN A 83 -11.07 -2.60 9.75
CA ASN A 83 -10.07 -1.58 9.47
C ASN A 83 -9.39 -1.82 8.10
N ARG A 84 -9.81 -1.06 7.08
CA ARG A 84 -9.27 -1.16 5.71
C ARG A 84 -7.81 -0.73 5.59
N PHE A 85 -7.25 -0.03 6.57
CA PHE A 85 -5.82 0.26 6.61
C PHE A 85 -5.01 -0.96 7.01
N ALA A 86 -5.50 -1.77 7.96
CA ALA A 86 -4.82 -2.97 8.43
C ALA A 86 -5.01 -4.19 7.50
N TYR A 87 -6.15 -4.28 6.81
CA TYR A 87 -6.50 -5.47 6.02
C TYR A 87 -6.52 -5.21 4.51
N LYS A 88 -6.10 -6.24 3.76
CA LYS A 88 -6.37 -6.44 2.34
C LYS A 88 -7.57 -7.36 2.22
N ILE A 89 -8.59 -6.90 1.51
CA ILE A 89 -9.87 -7.59 1.36
C ILE A 89 -10.04 -7.91 -0.12
N GLU A 90 -10.26 -9.18 -0.43
CA GLU A 90 -10.56 -9.67 -1.77
C GLU A 90 -11.85 -10.49 -1.70
N VAL A 91 -12.89 -10.03 -2.39
CA VAL A 91 -14.15 -10.77 -2.51
C VAL A 91 -14.40 -11.07 -3.97
N LYS A 92 -14.43 -12.36 -4.32
CA LYS A 92 -14.79 -12.83 -5.65
C LYS A 92 -16.25 -13.24 -5.65
N SER A 93 -17.07 -12.48 -6.34
CA SER A 93 -18.43 -12.87 -6.64
C SER A 93 -18.45 -13.85 -7.81
N LYS A 94 -19.25 -14.90 -7.69
CA LYS A 94 -19.50 -15.89 -8.73
C LYS A 94 -21.00 -16.10 -8.83
N ASP A 95 -21.53 -15.88 -10.01
CA ASP A 95 -22.86 -16.35 -10.37
C ASP A 95 -22.74 -17.78 -10.90
N SER A 96 -23.41 -18.72 -10.24
CA SER A 96 -23.30 -20.15 -10.52
C SER A 96 -24.67 -20.71 -10.84
N VAL A 97 -24.73 -21.45 -11.95
CA VAL A 97 -25.89 -22.28 -12.26
C VAL A 97 -25.58 -23.67 -11.71
N LEU A 98 -26.35 -24.11 -10.71
CA LEU A 98 -26.18 -25.43 -10.09
C LEU A 98 -26.39 -26.57 -11.10
N ALA A 99 -27.13 -26.24 -12.15
CA ALA A 99 -27.52 -27.10 -13.22
C ALA A 99 -27.24 -26.39 -14.56
N PHE A 100 -26.86 -27.09 -15.62
CA PHE A 100 -26.94 -26.54 -17.00
C PHE A 100 -28.40 -26.26 -17.40
N SER A 101 -29.07 -25.34 -16.71
CA SER A 101 -30.35 -24.85 -17.17
C SER A 101 -30.10 -23.81 -18.25
N PHE A 102 -30.64 -24.02 -19.44
CA PHE A 102 -30.67 -22.97 -20.44
C PHE A 102 -31.62 -21.88 -19.93
N SER A 103 -31.13 -20.64 -19.77
CA SER A 103 -32.05 -19.50 -19.74
C SER A 103 -32.73 -19.41 -21.11
N ILE A 104 -33.95 -18.89 -21.16
CA ILE A 104 -34.60 -18.58 -22.44
C ILE A 104 -33.71 -17.66 -23.30
N ASP A 105 -32.94 -16.80 -22.64
CA ASP A 105 -31.97 -15.90 -23.29
C ASP A 105 -30.70 -16.61 -23.80
N ASP A 106 -30.37 -17.79 -23.26
CA ASP A 106 -29.21 -18.60 -23.63
C ASP A 106 -29.51 -19.62 -24.74
N LEU A 107 -30.80 -19.83 -25.05
CA LEU A 107 -31.18 -20.61 -26.22
C LEU A 107 -30.66 -19.87 -27.46
N PRO A 108 -30.02 -20.58 -28.41
CA PRO A 108 -29.55 -19.95 -29.64
C PRO A 108 -30.69 -19.14 -30.25
N LYS A 109 -30.48 -17.84 -30.46
CA LYS A 109 -31.43 -17.02 -31.24
C LYS A 109 -31.68 -17.63 -32.63
N GLU A 110 -30.79 -18.50 -33.07
CA GLU A 110 -30.85 -19.32 -34.28
C GLU A 110 -31.95 -20.40 -34.28
N ILE A 111 -32.44 -20.83 -33.11
CA ILE A 111 -33.67 -21.66 -33.03
C ILE A 111 -34.90 -20.82 -33.42
N PHE A 112 -34.81 -19.49 -33.30
CA PHE A 112 -35.87 -18.54 -33.64
C PHE A 112 -35.58 -17.66 -34.86
N VAL A 113 -34.38 -17.76 -35.46
CA VAL A 113 -33.97 -16.94 -36.61
C VAL A 113 -33.15 -17.80 -37.56
N GLY A 114 -33.75 -18.13 -38.70
CA GLY A 114 -33.07 -18.84 -39.77
C GLY A 114 -31.83 -18.10 -40.26
N GLN A 115 -30.73 -18.86 -40.33
CA GLN A 115 -29.57 -18.75 -41.22
C GLN A 115 -29.10 -17.35 -41.66
N LYS A 116 -27.84 -17.01 -41.33
CA LYS A 116 -26.77 -16.77 -42.33
C LYS A 116 -25.36 -16.56 -41.71
N LYS A 117 -24.44 -17.40 -42.20
CA LYS A 117 -22.99 -17.29 -42.56
C LYS A 117 -22.12 -16.18 -41.93
N GLU A 118 -20.97 -16.46 -41.30
CA GLU A 118 -19.66 -17.04 -41.73
C GLU A 118 -18.61 -15.99 -42.16
N GLU A 119 -17.32 -16.29 -41.85
CA GLU A 119 -16.03 -15.67 -42.29
C GLU A 119 -15.48 -14.49 -41.47
N GLN A 120 -14.17 -14.28 -41.21
CA GLN A 120 -12.85 -14.95 -41.42
C GLN A 120 -11.84 -14.21 -40.49
N ALA A 121 -10.96 -14.86 -39.72
CA ALA A 121 -9.53 -15.17 -39.96
C ALA A 121 -8.57 -14.02 -40.40
N THR A 122 -7.43 -13.84 -39.67
CA THR A 122 -6.02 -13.53 -40.10
C THR A 122 -5.23 -12.76 -38.99
N THR A 123 -4.20 -13.33 -38.32
CA THR A 123 -2.73 -13.48 -38.60
C THR A 123 -1.80 -12.28 -38.33
N GLY A 124 -0.63 -12.58 -37.70
CA GLY A 124 0.64 -11.82 -37.74
C GLY A 124 1.10 -11.31 -36.35
N SER A 125 2.09 -11.86 -35.62
CA SER A 125 3.48 -12.31 -35.87
C SER A 125 4.56 -11.22 -35.78
N ASN A 126 5.54 -11.48 -34.90
CA ASN A 126 6.99 -11.19 -34.99
C ASN A 126 7.69 -10.11 -34.11
N THR A 127 8.65 -10.63 -33.29
CA THR A 127 10.10 -10.27 -33.16
C THR A 127 10.49 -8.89 -32.62
N ASP A 128 11.60 -8.64 -31.90
CA ASP A 128 12.74 -9.42 -31.41
C ASP A 128 13.59 -8.51 -30.51
N SER A 129 14.37 -9.11 -29.58
CA SER A 129 15.72 -8.66 -29.12
C SER A 129 15.83 -7.27 -28.42
N THR A 130 16.78 -6.89 -27.57
CA THR A 130 18.16 -7.32 -27.28
C THR A 130 18.56 -6.72 -25.92
N SER A 131 19.34 -7.46 -25.12
CA SER A 131 20.16 -6.93 -24.00
C SER A 131 21.56 -6.56 -24.53
N PRO A 132 22.40 -5.69 -23.91
CA PRO A 132 23.10 -6.02 -22.65
C PRO A 132 23.54 -4.85 -21.72
N LYS A 133 23.92 -5.23 -20.49
CA LYS A 133 24.73 -4.51 -19.46
C LYS A 133 26.21 -4.45 -19.87
N PRO A 134 27.08 -3.54 -19.35
CA PRO A 134 27.68 -3.66 -17.99
C PRO A 134 27.97 -2.31 -17.28
N ALA A 135 27.82 -2.22 -15.95
CA ALA A 135 28.84 -2.34 -14.88
C ALA A 135 30.06 -1.38 -15.01
N MET A 136 30.17 -0.44 -14.07
CA MET A 136 31.37 0.34 -13.82
C MET A 136 31.72 0.23 -12.32
N GLN A 137 32.81 -0.50 -12.06
CA GLN A 137 33.48 -0.62 -10.77
C GLN A 137 34.34 0.63 -10.55
N VAL A 138 34.36 1.18 -9.34
CA VAL A 138 35.34 2.18 -8.91
C VAL A 138 36.26 1.50 -7.91
N THR A 139 37.53 1.43 -8.28
CA THR A 139 38.64 0.82 -7.56
C THR A 139 39.09 1.65 -6.37
N THR A 140 39.28 0.98 -5.25
CA THR A 140 40.12 1.40 -4.11
C THR A 140 41.59 1.26 -4.49
N ASN A 141 42.31 2.38 -4.61
CA ASN A 141 43.78 2.45 -4.51
C ASN A 141 44.19 3.92 -4.48
N ASP A 142 44.36 4.46 -3.28
CA ASP A 142 45.26 5.58 -2.97
C ASP A 142 45.42 5.64 -1.44
N VAL A 143 46.11 4.63 -0.91
CA VAL A 143 46.67 4.65 0.43
C VAL A 143 48.17 4.86 0.26
N LYS A 144 48.61 6.09 0.50
CA LYS A 144 50.03 6.38 0.73
C LYS A 144 50.24 6.46 2.23
N ASP A 145 50.99 5.48 2.72
CA ASP A 145 51.70 5.53 3.98
C ASP A 145 52.51 6.83 4.08
N VAL A 146 52.29 7.58 5.15
CA VAL A 146 53.26 8.58 5.63
C VAL A 146 53.52 8.30 7.10
N LYS A 147 54.68 7.69 7.33
CA LYS A 147 55.36 7.63 8.62
C LYS A 147 56.07 8.97 8.89
N ASN A 148 56.15 9.25 10.19
CA ASN A 148 57.20 9.96 10.91
C ASN A 148 57.17 11.48 11.01
N GLU A 149 57.10 11.89 12.29
CA GLU A 149 57.94 12.85 13.02
C GLU A 149 57.14 13.94 13.74
N THR A 150 57.01 13.75 15.06
CA THR A 150 56.66 14.77 16.03
C THR A 150 57.86 15.65 16.31
N PRO A 151 57.79 16.97 16.06
CA PRO A 151 58.47 17.94 16.87
C PRO A 151 57.47 18.54 17.85
N ASP A 152 57.85 18.59 19.13
CA ASP A 152 57.23 19.42 20.16
C ASP A 152 57.24 20.89 19.73
N LYS A 153 56.26 21.28 18.90
CA LYS A 153 55.93 22.67 18.61
C LYS A 153 54.91 23.09 19.63
N LYS A 154 55.37 23.87 20.61
CA LYS A 154 54.54 24.60 21.58
C LYS A 154 53.34 25.23 20.87
N ASP A 155 52.19 25.13 21.52
CA ASP A 155 50.87 25.54 21.05
C ASP A 155 50.87 26.98 20.50
N GLY A 156 50.96 27.13 19.18
CA GLY A 156 50.87 28.43 18.50
C GLY A 156 49.55 29.17 18.74
N LEU A 157 48.51 28.49 19.24
CA LEU A 157 47.28 29.10 19.73
C LEU A 157 47.54 30.02 20.92
N VAL A 158 48.39 29.56 21.86
CA VAL A 158 48.80 30.34 23.04
C VAL A 158 49.61 31.54 22.60
N ASP A 159 50.49 31.38 21.60
CA ASP A 159 51.26 32.49 21.04
C ASP A 159 50.37 33.54 20.35
N VAL A 160 49.34 33.12 19.60
CA VAL A 160 48.39 34.04 18.95
C VAL A 160 47.52 34.80 19.96
N LEU A 161 47.03 34.13 21.01
CA LEU A 161 46.31 34.76 22.12
C LEU A 161 47.22 35.69 22.93
N ASN A 162 48.46 35.27 23.20
CA ASN A 162 49.45 36.08 23.88
C ASN A 162 49.87 37.30 23.05
N SER A 163 49.89 37.21 21.71
CA SER A 163 50.13 38.38 20.86
C SER A 163 49.07 39.46 21.04
N ALA A 164 47.79 39.10 21.27
CA ALA A 164 46.74 40.09 21.53
C ALA A 164 46.93 40.82 22.87
N LEU A 165 47.40 40.11 23.90
CA LEU A 165 47.80 40.71 25.19
C LEU A 165 49.08 41.54 25.05
N LYS A 166 50.03 41.09 24.23
CA LYS A 166 51.29 41.79 23.95
C LYS A 166 51.09 43.13 23.23
N ILE A 167 49.99 43.31 22.47
CA ILE A 167 49.63 44.62 21.90
C ILE A 167 49.39 45.65 23.00
N LEU A 168 48.67 45.29 24.07
CA LEU A 168 48.40 46.21 25.19
C LEU A 168 49.69 46.59 25.95
N GLU A 169 50.61 45.64 26.06
CA GLU A 169 51.91 45.87 26.68
C GLU A 169 52.83 46.72 25.79
N LEU A 170 52.85 46.47 24.48
CA LEU A 170 53.57 47.29 23.49
C LEU A 170 53.02 48.71 23.43
N ASP A 171 51.70 48.92 23.56
CA ASP A 171 51.11 50.25 23.63
C ASP A 171 51.65 51.06 24.82
N LYS A 172 51.78 50.40 25.98
CA LYS A 172 52.36 51.00 27.17
C LYS A 172 53.85 51.31 26.98
N GLN A 173 54.60 50.39 26.36
CA GLN A 173 56.03 50.56 26.15
C GLN A 173 56.34 51.63 25.09
N ILE A 174 55.60 51.66 23.98
CA ILE A 174 55.70 52.73 22.96
C ILE A 174 55.39 54.09 23.58
N ALA A 175 54.38 54.20 24.45
CA ALA A 175 54.08 55.44 25.15
C ALA A 175 55.24 55.89 26.06
N GLN A 176 55.82 54.96 26.83
CA GLN A 176 56.97 55.25 27.70
C GLN A 176 58.24 55.63 26.92
N ASP A 177 58.52 54.94 25.81
CA ASP A 177 59.69 55.21 24.99
C ASP A 177 59.53 56.53 24.22
N ALA A 178 58.32 56.86 23.78
CA ALA A 178 58.00 58.17 23.20
C ALA A 178 58.19 59.31 24.22
N GLU A 179 57.77 59.11 25.48
CA GLU A 179 57.97 60.08 26.56
C GLU A 179 59.48 60.28 26.88
N LYS A 180 60.25 59.19 26.97
CA LYS A 180 61.72 59.27 27.13
C LYS A 180 62.39 59.95 25.96
N LEU A 181 61.94 59.68 24.73
CA LEU A 181 62.50 60.28 23.51
C LEU A 181 62.19 61.78 23.46
N ALA A 182 61.00 62.20 23.88
CA ALA A 182 60.65 63.61 24.06
C ALA A 182 61.55 64.29 25.10
N ALA A 183 61.73 63.66 26.27
CA ALA A 183 62.61 64.18 27.32
C ALA A 183 64.09 64.30 26.88
N ILE A 184 64.61 63.31 26.14
CA ILE A 184 65.97 63.35 25.57
C ILE A 184 66.06 64.45 24.50
N SER A 185 65.03 64.61 23.67
CA SER A 185 64.98 65.66 22.64
C SER A 185 64.95 67.06 23.27
N ASP A 186 64.20 67.25 24.35
CA ASP A 186 64.16 68.50 25.12
C ASP A 186 65.52 68.80 25.77
N LEU A 187 66.22 67.79 26.31
CA LEU A 187 67.58 67.94 26.84
C LEU A 187 68.58 68.34 25.74
N ILE A 188 68.47 67.74 24.56
CA ILE A 188 69.30 68.10 23.39
C ILE A 188 69.02 69.56 22.98
N ASN A 189 67.74 69.96 22.90
CA ASN A 189 67.33 71.31 22.53
C ASN A 189 67.76 72.37 23.57
N LYS A 190 67.60 72.07 24.86
CA LYS A 190 67.98 72.96 25.98
C LYS A 190 69.49 73.21 26.04
N ASN A 191 70.29 72.27 25.55
CA ASN A 191 71.74 72.40 25.44
C ASN A 191 72.20 73.09 24.14
N ASN A 192 71.30 73.70 23.35
CA ASN A 192 71.58 74.37 22.06
C ASN A 192 72.29 73.47 21.04
N LEU A 193 72.05 72.16 21.07
CA LEU A 193 72.70 71.18 20.19
C LEU A 193 72.12 71.10 18.77
N GLY A 194 71.08 71.89 18.47
CA GLY A 194 70.44 71.91 17.15
C GLY A 194 71.37 72.31 15.99
N LEU A 195 72.56 72.82 16.27
CA LEU A 195 73.57 73.22 15.28
C LEU A 195 74.60 72.12 14.95
N ILE A 196 74.66 71.02 15.70
CA ILE A 196 75.55 69.88 15.41
C ILE A 196 74.68 68.72 14.93
N THR A 197 74.26 68.77 13.67
CA THR A 197 73.25 67.84 13.12
C THR A 197 73.78 66.44 12.79
N ASP A 198 75.10 66.21 12.77
CA ASP A 198 75.67 64.91 12.39
C ASP A 198 76.54 64.29 13.49
N PHE A 199 76.20 63.08 13.90
CA PHE A 199 76.99 62.23 14.82
C PHE A 199 78.44 62.05 14.32
N VAL A 200 78.63 62.08 13.00
CA VAL A 200 79.94 62.03 12.31
C VAL A 200 80.81 63.22 12.71
N ASN A 201 80.23 64.41 12.91
CA ASN A 201 80.97 65.61 13.30
C ASN A 201 81.39 65.58 14.78
N ILE A 202 80.60 64.94 15.67
CA ILE A 202 80.96 64.82 17.09
C ILE A 202 82.12 63.83 17.27
N SER A 203 82.13 62.71 16.54
CA SER A 203 83.23 61.75 16.65
C SER A 203 84.55 62.33 16.11
N SER A 204 84.51 63.05 14.99
CA SER A 204 85.71 63.71 14.46
C SER A 204 86.20 64.87 15.35
N LEU A 205 85.28 65.60 16.01
CA LEU A 205 85.62 66.60 17.02
C LEU A 205 86.28 65.96 18.25
N LEU A 206 85.74 64.84 18.76
CA LEU A 206 86.35 64.07 19.85
C LEU A 206 87.76 63.61 19.51
N ASP A 207 87.97 63.06 18.31
CA ASP A 207 89.29 62.65 17.83
C ASP A 207 90.25 63.85 17.75
N SER A 208 89.76 65.02 17.30
CA SER A 208 90.57 66.24 17.25
C SER A 208 90.94 66.79 18.63
N VAL A 209 90.04 66.67 19.61
CA VAL A 209 90.27 67.06 21.01
C VAL A 209 91.23 66.09 21.69
N ASP A 210 91.13 64.80 21.39
CA ASP A 210 92.04 63.76 21.91
C ASP A 210 93.47 63.97 21.41
N ILE A 211 93.64 64.27 20.12
CA ILE A 211 94.94 64.61 19.54
C ILE A 211 95.52 65.87 20.22
N LYS A 212 94.69 66.88 20.53
CA LYS A 212 95.14 68.09 21.23
C LYS A 212 95.52 67.83 22.69
N ILE A 213 94.72 67.05 23.42
CA ILE A 213 95.02 66.65 24.80
C ILE A 213 96.32 65.85 24.84
N GLU A 214 96.51 64.87 23.94
CA GLU A 214 97.72 64.05 23.90
C GLU A 214 98.97 64.87 23.55
N LYS A 215 98.84 65.89 22.69
CA LYS A 215 99.92 66.85 22.41
C LYS A 215 100.28 67.69 23.64
N LEU A 216 99.29 68.19 24.36
CA LEU A 216 99.49 69.02 25.56
C LEU A 216 100.07 68.20 26.73
N GLU A 217 99.68 66.93 26.89
CA GLU A 217 100.18 66.03 27.95
C GLU A 217 101.64 65.59 27.72
N LYS A 218 102.14 65.59 26.47
CA LYS A 218 103.54 65.24 26.14
C LYS A 218 104.55 66.38 26.36
N ILE A 219 104.09 67.61 26.61
CA ILE A 219 104.97 68.76 26.85
C ILE A 219 105.36 68.77 28.34
N ALA A 220 106.60 68.40 28.64
CA ALA A 220 107.08 68.14 30.01
C ALA A 220 107.23 69.37 30.94
N ILE A 221 106.99 70.59 30.44
CA ILE A 221 107.01 71.84 31.24
C ILE A 221 105.78 72.65 30.81
N VAL A 222 104.66 72.39 31.46
CA VAL A 222 103.35 73.00 31.17
C VAL A 222 103.27 74.37 31.86
N SER A 223 103.03 75.45 31.11
CA SER A 223 102.71 76.75 31.70
C SER A 223 101.31 76.74 32.34
N GLU A 224 101.05 77.60 33.33
CA GLU A 224 99.74 77.72 33.99
C GLU A 224 98.58 77.89 32.99
N GLU A 225 98.83 78.60 31.88
CA GLU A 225 97.90 78.82 30.77
C GLU A 225 97.55 77.52 30.03
N GLN A 226 98.54 76.68 29.74
CA GLN A 226 98.34 75.38 29.09
C GLN A 226 97.63 74.38 30.01
N LYS A 227 97.78 74.53 31.34
CA LYS A 227 97.06 73.73 32.33
C LYS A 227 95.56 74.08 32.35
N ASN A 228 95.24 75.37 32.30
CA ASN A 228 93.85 75.84 32.18
C ASN A 228 93.23 75.44 30.83
N GLU A 229 94.00 75.52 29.74
CA GLU A 229 93.56 75.04 28.43
C GLU A 229 93.29 73.52 28.46
N LEU A 230 94.19 72.73 29.08
CA LEU A 230 94.01 71.30 29.26
C LEU A 230 92.77 70.95 30.10
N GLU A 231 92.52 71.65 31.20
CA GLU A 231 91.30 71.44 32.00
C GLU A 231 90.04 71.83 31.23
N SER A 232 90.06 72.94 30.49
CA SER A 232 88.95 73.33 29.62
C SER A 232 88.69 72.29 28.53
N LEU A 233 89.73 71.75 27.88
CA LEU A 233 89.62 70.70 26.87
C LEU A 233 89.13 69.38 27.47
N LYS A 234 89.52 69.02 28.69
CA LYS A 234 88.96 67.88 29.43
C LYS A 234 87.47 68.06 29.73
N SER A 235 87.05 69.28 30.09
CA SER A 235 85.64 69.61 30.29
C SER A 235 84.83 69.54 28.98
N VAL A 236 85.41 70.00 27.87
CA VAL A 236 84.82 69.92 26.53
C VAL A 236 84.74 68.48 26.05
N LYS A 237 85.80 67.67 26.24
CA LYS A 237 85.80 66.24 25.94
C LYS A 237 84.70 65.50 26.70
N LYS A 238 84.55 65.79 28.00
CA LYS A 238 83.50 65.20 28.82
C LYS A 238 82.11 65.56 28.28
N ASN A 239 81.86 66.83 28.01
CA ASN A 239 80.58 67.29 27.43
C ASN A 239 80.30 66.66 26.06
N LEU A 240 81.30 66.56 25.17
CA LEU A 240 81.17 65.90 23.86
C LEU A 240 80.93 64.39 23.99
N THR A 241 81.52 63.75 25.00
CA THR A 241 81.30 62.32 25.30
C THR A 241 79.88 62.10 25.81
N ASP A 242 79.42 62.93 26.74
CA ASP A 242 78.05 62.89 27.26
C ASP A 242 77.02 63.12 26.14
N GLN A 243 77.31 64.03 25.21
CA GLN A 243 76.49 64.27 24.01
C GLN A 243 76.50 63.08 23.05
N LYS A 244 77.66 62.49 22.78
CA LYS A 244 77.78 61.27 21.96
C LYS A 244 76.94 60.14 22.54
N ASN A 245 76.98 59.96 23.86
CA ASN A 245 76.19 58.96 24.58
C ASN A 245 74.68 59.26 24.52
N LEU A 246 74.26 60.52 24.62
CA LEU A 246 72.86 60.91 24.48
C LEU A 246 72.33 60.66 23.06
N ILE A 247 73.13 60.96 22.03
CA ILE A 247 72.75 60.73 20.63
C ILE A 247 72.73 59.24 20.29
N SER A 248 73.69 58.45 20.78
CA SER A 248 73.66 57.00 20.61
C SER A 248 72.43 56.39 21.28
N THR A 249 72.10 56.85 22.50
CA THR A 249 70.89 56.43 23.23
C THR A 249 69.61 56.79 22.47
N ARG A 250 69.54 58.01 21.92
CA ARG A 250 68.43 58.45 21.06
C ARG A 250 68.29 57.56 19.83
N ASN A 251 69.38 57.26 19.13
CA ASN A 251 69.35 56.43 17.92
C ASN A 251 68.91 54.99 18.21
N THR A 252 69.39 54.39 19.32
CA THR A 252 68.94 53.06 19.76
C THR A 252 67.47 53.05 20.18
N LEU A 253 67.00 54.14 20.80
CA LEU A 253 65.60 54.27 21.21
C LEU A 253 64.69 54.46 19.99
N ASP A 254 65.11 55.25 19.00
CA ASP A 254 64.39 55.47 17.74
C ASP A 254 64.29 54.18 16.90
N SER A 255 65.37 53.38 16.83
CA SER A 255 65.31 52.07 16.16
C SER A 255 64.38 51.10 16.89
N THR A 256 64.47 51.04 18.23
CA THR A 256 63.58 50.19 19.05
C THR A 256 62.12 50.61 18.91
N LEU A 257 61.84 51.91 18.87
CA LEU A 257 60.49 52.43 18.67
C LEU A 257 59.94 52.07 17.28
N LYS A 258 60.76 52.19 16.22
CA LYS A 258 60.39 51.77 14.86
C LYS A 258 60.08 50.27 14.78
N ASP A 259 60.90 49.44 15.41
CA ASP A 259 60.68 47.99 15.46
C ASP A 259 59.40 47.65 16.24
N ASN A 260 59.18 48.27 17.40
CA ASN A 260 57.97 48.10 18.20
C ASN A 260 56.70 48.55 17.45
N VAL A 261 56.76 49.63 16.67
CA VAL A 261 55.65 50.10 15.83
C VAL A 261 55.34 49.09 14.72
N LYS A 262 56.37 48.56 14.05
CA LYS A 262 56.21 47.52 13.02
C LYS A 262 55.63 46.23 13.59
N ASP A 263 56.09 45.81 14.77
CA ASP A 263 55.55 44.66 15.49
C ASP A 263 54.09 44.89 15.88
N LYS A 264 53.73 46.09 16.36
CA LYS A 264 52.34 46.45 16.65
C LYS A 264 51.44 46.37 15.42
N GLU A 265 51.88 46.82 14.25
CA GLU A 265 51.10 46.68 13.00
C GLU A 265 50.89 45.22 12.61
N ASN A 266 51.94 44.38 12.69
CA ASN A 266 51.83 42.95 12.44
C ASN A 266 50.87 42.25 13.42
N LEU A 267 50.89 42.66 14.69
CA LEU A 267 50.01 42.13 15.72
C LEU A 267 48.56 42.61 15.54
N LYS A 268 48.35 43.85 15.08
CA LYS A 268 47.02 44.40 14.77
C LYS A 268 46.29 43.56 13.72
N THR A 269 46.97 43.17 12.64
CA THR A 269 46.39 42.29 11.61
C THR A 269 46.04 40.90 12.17
N SER A 270 46.86 40.34 13.08
CA SER A 270 46.54 39.08 13.77
C SER A 270 45.28 39.22 14.62
N LYS A 271 45.15 40.33 15.37
CA LYS A 271 44.00 40.59 16.22
C LYS A 271 42.70 40.70 15.41
N GLU A 272 42.72 41.46 14.31
CA GLU A 272 41.55 41.59 13.42
C GLU A 272 41.13 40.24 12.83
N ALA A 273 42.10 39.39 12.47
CA ALA A 273 41.81 38.04 11.99
C ALA A 273 41.19 37.14 13.06
N VAL A 274 41.66 37.23 14.33
CA VAL A 274 41.09 36.52 15.48
C VAL A 274 39.68 37.03 15.81
N ASP A 275 39.47 38.35 15.83
CA ASP A 275 38.15 38.96 16.10
C ASP A 275 37.13 38.54 15.02
N THR A 276 37.58 38.47 13.76
CA THR A 276 36.77 37.96 12.64
C THR A 276 36.41 36.49 12.85
N PHE A 277 37.39 35.66 13.23
CA PHE A 277 37.16 34.25 13.56
C PHE A 277 36.14 34.09 14.69
N ILE A 278 36.28 34.82 15.80
CA ILE A 278 35.36 34.75 16.95
C ILE A 278 33.94 35.10 16.49
N LYS A 279 33.78 36.22 15.77
CA LYS A 279 32.49 36.67 15.26
C LYS A 279 31.84 35.64 14.33
N ASP A 280 32.63 35.02 13.45
CA ASP A 280 32.11 34.03 12.52
C ASP A 280 31.80 32.68 13.19
N ASN A 281 32.56 32.30 14.22
CA ASN A 281 32.27 31.12 15.04
C ASN A 281 31.01 31.32 15.90
N GLU A 282 30.79 32.52 16.44
CA GLU A 282 29.56 32.88 17.16
C GLU A 282 28.34 32.80 16.25
N LYS A 283 28.42 33.38 15.04
CA LYS A 283 27.35 33.25 14.03
C LYS A 283 27.07 31.77 13.71
N LEU A 284 28.12 30.96 13.52
CA LEU A 284 27.97 29.54 13.24
C LEU A 284 27.26 28.81 14.40
N SER A 285 27.60 29.13 15.65
CA SER A 285 26.93 28.59 16.84
C SER A 285 25.44 28.96 16.90
N VAL A 286 25.09 30.20 16.57
CA VAL A 286 23.69 30.66 16.51
C VAL A 286 22.92 29.91 15.41
N LEU A 287 23.48 29.81 14.21
CA LEU A 287 22.88 29.06 13.10
C LEU A 287 22.70 27.57 13.45
N PHE A 288 23.71 26.95 14.08
CA PHE A 288 23.62 25.56 14.54
C PHE A 288 22.50 25.36 15.58
N SER A 289 22.34 26.31 16.50
CA SER A 289 21.27 26.27 17.50
C SER A 289 19.89 26.37 16.84
N GLN A 290 19.71 27.28 15.88
CA GLN A 290 18.48 27.41 15.10
C GLN A 290 18.18 26.14 14.29
N PHE A 291 19.17 25.60 13.59
CA PHE A 291 19.06 24.32 12.87
C PHE A 291 18.62 23.18 13.79
N ARG A 292 19.21 23.09 14.99
CA ARG A 292 18.88 22.05 15.98
C ARG A 292 17.42 22.15 16.45
N GLU A 293 16.91 23.35 16.68
CA GLU A 293 15.50 23.52 17.06
C GLU A 293 14.56 23.15 15.91
N THR A 294 14.83 23.63 14.69
CA THR A 294 14.04 23.24 13.51
C THR A 294 14.08 21.71 13.27
N TYR A 295 15.24 21.08 13.47
CA TYR A 295 15.39 19.63 13.36
C TYR A 295 14.49 18.88 14.36
N ARG A 296 14.38 19.37 15.60
CA ARG A 296 13.48 18.79 16.61
C ARG A 296 12.03 18.92 16.19
N GLU A 297 11.61 20.08 15.67
CA GLU A 297 10.26 20.27 15.16
C GLU A 297 9.95 19.33 14.00
N VAL A 298 10.89 19.14 13.05
CA VAL A 298 10.70 18.19 11.96
C VAL A 298 10.61 16.74 12.47
N ASN A 299 11.39 16.36 13.48
CA ASN A 299 11.27 15.02 14.08
C ASN A 299 9.94 14.77 14.80
N LYS A 300 9.26 15.82 15.31
CA LYS A 300 7.90 15.69 15.82
C LYS A 300 6.92 15.24 14.74
N ILE A 301 7.14 15.66 13.48
CA ILE A 301 6.33 15.21 12.32
C ILE A 301 6.45 13.70 12.15
N ASN A 302 7.69 13.18 12.11
CA ASN A 302 7.92 11.73 11.98
C ASN A 302 7.30 10.97 13.17
N SER A 303 7.50 11.45 14.39
CA SER A 303 6.93 10.85 15.60
C SER A 303 5.39 10.87 15.59
N CYS A 304 4.79 11.92 15.05
CA CYS A 304 3.33 12.03 14.90
C CYS A 304 2.83 11.05 13.82
N TYR A 305 3.52 10.97 12.69
CA TYR A 305 3.21 9.99 11.64
C TYR A 305 3.33 8.56 12.15
N ASP A 306 4.38 8.22 12.89
CA ASP A 306 4.61 6.85 13.39
C ASP A 306 3.51 6.43 14.36
N ARG A 307 3.07 7.33 15.27
CA ARG A 307 1.92 7.09 16.15
C ARG A 307 0.61 6.93 15.36
N LEU A 308 0.39 7.77 14.34
CA LEU A 308 -0.77 7.65 13.46
C LEU A 308 -0.74 6.33 12.69
N TYR A 309 0.44 5.91 12.24
CA TYR A 309 0.66 4.67 11.53
C TYR A 309 0.40 3.45 12.41
N GLU A 310 0.84 3.49 13.68
CA GLU A 310 0.55 2.47 14.68
C GLU A 310 -0.97 2.35 14.91
N LEU A 311 -1.66 3.49 15.08
CA LEU A 311 -3.12 3.53 15.23
C LEU A 311 -3.83 2.88 14.03
N ILE A 312 -3.51 3.28 12.79
CA ILE A 312 -4.18 2.71 11.61
C ILE A 312 -3.77 1.27 11.31
N SER A 313 -2.63 0.82 11.83
CA SER A 313 -2.19 -0.58 11.73
C SER A 313 -2.88 -1.47 12.77
N TYR A 314 -3.63 -0.89 13.72
CA TYR A 314 -4.35 -1.67 14.72
C TYR A 314 -5.53 -2.43 14.09
N HIS A 315 -5.43 -3.75 14.10
CA HIS A 315 -6.36 -4.68 13.45
C HIS A 315 -7.80 -4.61 13.98
N GLN A 316 -7.98 -4.32 15.27
CA GLN A 316 -9.31 -4.28 15.90
C GLN A 316 -9.90 -2.86 15.95
N LEU A 317 -9.26 -1.89 15.28
CA LEU A 317 -9.73 -0.51 15.27
C LEU A 317 -11.10 -0.44 14.59
N ASP A 318 -12.13 -0.08 15.36
CA ASP A 318 -13.46 0.25 14.83
C ASP A 318 -13.66 1.78 14.76
N TYR A 319 -14.76 2.20 14.13
CA TYR A 319 -15.04 3.61 13.89
C TYR A 319 -15.14 4.43 15.19
N LEU A 320 -15.79 3.90 16.23
CA LEU A 320 -15.97 4.61 17.50
C LEU A 320 -14.63 4.77 18.23
N GLN A 321 -13.81 3.72 18.23
CA GLN A 321 -12.47 3.79 18.78
C GLN A 321 -11.60 4.78 18.00
N ALA A 322 -11.66 4.75 16.66
CA ALA A 322 -10.92 5.69 15.83
C ALA A 322 -11.29 7.15 16.11
N GLN A 323 -12.58 7.47 16.26
CA GLN A 323 -13.05 8.82 16.61
C GLN A 323 -12.52 9.31 17.96
N LYS A 324 -12.36 8.41 18.94
CA LYS A 324 -11.78 8.76 20.25
C LYS A 324 -10.28 9.00 20.14
N GLU A 325 -9.56 8.12 19.47
CA GLU A 325 -8.09 8.14 19.39
C GLU A 325 -7.57 9.19 18.39
N ILE A 326 -8.40 9.69 17.47
CA ILE A 326 -7.97 10.68 16.47
C ILE A 326 -7.86 12.10 17.01
N SER A 327 -8.53 12.42 18.11
CA SER A 327 -8.63 13.80 18.63
C SER A 327 -7.28 14.51 18.80
N PRO A 328 -6.22 13.88 19.37
CA PRO A 328 -4.89 14.50 19.44
C PRO A 328 -4.27 14.83 18.08
N PHE A 329 -4.60 14.06 17.04
CA PHE A 329 -4.08 14.29 15.68
C PHE A 329 -4.82 15.42 14.96
N GLU A 330 -6.06 15.74 15.33
CA GLU A 330 -6.79 16.89 14.78
C GLU A 330 -6.18 18.22 15.22
N GLU A 331 -5.68 18.29 16.45
CA GLU A 331 -4.94 19.45 16.94
C GLU A 331 -3.62 19.63 16.20
N GLU A 332 -2.92 18.53 15.92
CA GLU A 332 -1.68 18.57 15.12
C GLU A 332 -1.95 18.88 13.64
N GLU A 333 -3.09 18.47 13.08
CA GLU A 333 -3.49 18.78 11.70
C GLU A 333 -3.50 20.30 11.44
N LYS A 334 -3.90 21.10 12.44
CA LYS A 334 -3.88 22.57 12.36
C LYS A 334 -2.47 23.16 12.19
N LYS A 335 -1.43 22.45 12.66
CA LYS A 335 -0.03 22.88 12.58
C LYS A 335 0.68 22.40 11.31
N PHE A 336 0.01 21.65 10.43
CA PHE A 336 0.69 21.06 9.26
C PHE A 336 1.21 22.10 8.25
N SER A 337 0.56 23.26 8.15
CA SER A 337 1.08 24.37 7.33
C SER A 337 2.44 24.83 7.88
N ASP A 338 2.54 24.98 9.20
CA ASP A 338 3.78 25.36 9.86
C ASP A 338 4.85 24.29 9.67
N TYR A 339 4.50 23.01 9.77
CA TYR A 339 5.42 21.91 9.51
C TYR A 339 6.00 21.89 8.09
N LYS A 340 5.21 22.26 7.07
CA LYS A 340 5.74 22.43 5.71
C LYS A 340 6.78 23.54 5.65
N ASN A 341 6.54 24.65 6.34
CA ASN A 341 7.51 25.74 6.44
C ASN A 341 8.76 25.31 7.20
N GLN A 342 8.63 24.56 8.30
CA GLN A 342 9.78 24.04 9.07
C GLN A 342 10.69 23.14 8.23
N LEU A 343 10.14 22.35 7.29
CA LEU A 343 10.96 21.54 6.37
C LEU A 343 11.83 22.41 5.44
N GLN A 344 11.28 23.53 4.94
CA GLN A 344 12.04 24.48 4.12
C GLN A 344 13.09 25.23 4.94
N ILE A 345 12.71 25.67 6.14
CA ILE A 345 13.62 26.33 7.09
C ILE A 345 14.77 25.39 7.46
N LEU A 346 14.51 24.10 7.69
CA LEU A 346 15.56 23.11 8.02
C LEU A 346 16.61 23.03 6.92
N LYS A 347 16.13 22.98 5.67
CA LYS A 347 16.98 22.95 4.48
C LYS A 347 17.79 24.24 4.34
N SER A 348 17.17 25.40 4.53
CA SER A 348 17.87 26.70 4.51
C SER A 348 18.95 26.77 5.58
N ASN A 349 18.59 26.51 6.84
CA ASN A 349 19.50 26.57 7.98
C ASN A 349 20.71 25.64 7.80
N TYR A 350 20.51 24.45 7.19
CA TYR A 350 21.62 23.55 6.88
C TYR A 350 22.60 24.16 5.86
N TYR A 351 22.09 24.78 4.78
CA TYR A 351 22.94 25.46 3.81
C TYR A 351 23.63 26.70 4.41
N ASP A 352 22.94 27.45 5.26
CA ASP A 352 23.51 28.61 5.94
C ASP A 352 24.67 28.20 6.86
N ILE A 353 24.54 27.07 7.57
CA ILE A 353 25.65 26.47 8.34
C ILE A 353 26.81 26.09 7.43
N GLN A 354 26.55 25.45 6.28
CA GLN A 354 27.60 25.08 5.33
C GLN A 354 28.36 26.31 4.84
N ILE A 355 27.64 27.35 4.41
CA ILE A 355 28.22 28.60 3.92
C ILE A 355 29.04 29.28 5.02
N GLN A 356 28.48 29.41 6.23
CA GLN A 356 29.16 30.06 7.34
C GLN A 356 30.40 29.27 7.81
N TYR A 357 30.36 27.94 7.74
CA TYR A 357 31.51 27.08 8.01
C TYR A 357 32.63 27.27 6.98
N GLU A 358 32.29 27.38 5.70
CA GLU A 358 33.26 27.68 4.65
C GLU A 358 33.87 29.09 4.81
N ILE A 359 33.07 30.08 5.20
CA ILE A 359 33.56 31.44 5.54
C ILE A 359 34.55 31.36 6.70
N LEU A 360 34.19 30.65 7.78
CA LEU A 360 35.04 30.45 8.95
C LEU A 360 36.39 29.83 8.58
N LYS A 361 36.39 28.79 7.71
CA LYS A 361 37.61 28.11 7.24
C LYS A 361 38.49 28.96 6.33
N ARG A 362 37.92 29.90 5.58
CA ARG A 362 38.65 30.76 4.62
C ARG A 362 39.35 31.96 5.25
N ASN A 363 39.58 31.96 6.57
CA ASN A 363 40.35 33.02 7.23
C ASN A 363 41.86 32.86 6.94
N PHE A 364 42.27 33.20 5.71
CA PHE A 364 43.65 33.04 5.22
C PHE A 364 44.69 33.73 6.12
N GLN A 365 44.36 34.93 6.62
CA GLN A 365 45.23 35.71 7.51
C GLN A 365 45.58 34.96 8.80
N LEU A 366 44.62 34.20 9.33
CA LEU A 366 44.82 33.39 10.53
C LEU A 366 45.49 32.05 10.21
N ASN A 367 45.12 31.43 9.08
CA ASN A 367 45.68 30.16 8.63
C ASN A 367 47.18 30.26 8.33
N GLU A 368 47.63 31.35 7.70
CA GLU A 368 49.07 31.57 7.42
C GLU A 368 49.92 31.67 8.70
N LYS A 369 49.30 32.07 9.81
CA LYS A 369 49.99 32.30 11.10
C LYS A 369 49.93 31.08 12.03
N LEU A 370 49.05 30.12 11.77
CA LEU A 370 48.85 28.94 12.62
C LEU A 370 49.51 27.70 12.01
N SER A 371 50.18 26.93 12.87
CA SER A 371 50.55 25.55 12.52
C SER A 371 49.30 24.70 12.25
N GLU A 372 49.45 23.62 11.48
CA GLU A 372 48.36 22.70 11.15
C GLU A 372 47.59 22.22 12.40
N GLY A 373 48.30 21.77 13.44
CA GLY A 373 47.67 21.36 14.71
C GLY A 373 46.95 22.51 15.43
N GLY A 374 47.45 23.74 15.30
CA GLY A 374 46.78 24.94 15.82
C GLY A 374 45.49 25.25 15.06
N GLN A 375 45.49 25.10 13.73
CA GLN A 375 44.28 25.23 12.90
C GLN A 375 43.26 24.16 13.29
N THR A 376 43.67 22.89 13.39
CA THR A 376 42.77 21.80 13.80
C THR A 376 42.11 22.08 15.14
N LYS A 377 42.87 22.53 16.16
CA LYS A 377 42.33 22.87 17.48
C LYS A 377 41.40 24.09 17.43
N LEU A 378 41.76 25.13 16.67
CA LEU A 378 40.96 26.34 16.57
C LEU A 378 39.61 26.08 15.87
N TYR A 379 39.62 25.31 14.78
CA TYR A 379 38.43 25.01 13.98
C TYR A 379 37.62 23.81 14.48
N SER A 380 38.08 23.08 15.50
CA SER A 380 37.46 21.83 15.96
C SER A 380 35.99 22.02 16.37
N GLN A 381 35.64 23.16 16.98
CA GLN A 381 34.26 23.45 17.37
C GLN A 381 33.35 23.64 16.15
N GLY A 382 33.79 24.42 15.15
CA GLY A 382 33.05 24.63 13.91
C GLY A 382 32.90 23.31 13.13
N GLU A 383 33.94 22.47 13.13
CA GLU A 383 33.91 21.14 12.52
C GLU A 383 32.95 20.18 13.25
N ASP A 384 32.89 20.22 14.58
CA ASP A 384 31.93 19.46 15.37
C ASP A 384 30.49 19.90 15.06
N PHE A 385 30.21 21.21 14.98
CA PHE A 385 28.90 21.72 14.56
C PHE A 385 28.51 21.25 13.16
N MET A 386 29.40 21.39 12.18
CA MET A 386 29.14 20.97 10.80
C MET A 386 28.92 19.45 10.70
N THR A 387 29.76 18.65 11.39
CA THR A 387 29.65 17.19 11.42
C THR A 387 28.34 16.74 12.04
N ARG A 388 27.92 17.36 13.16
CA ARG A 388 26.64 17.06 13.80
C ARG A 388 25.46 17.46 12.92
N ALA A 389 25.51 18.66 12.32
CA ALA A 389 24.46 19.15 11.42
C ALA A 389 24.28 18.20 10.23
N LYS A 390 25.38 17.77 9.60
CA LYS A 390 25.36 16.79 8.51
C LYS A 390 24.73 15.46 8.94
N ARG A 391 25.18 14.87 10.06
CA ARG A 391 24.62 13.62 10.59
C ARG A 391 23.12 13.73 10.90
N MET A 392 22.68 14.88 11.42
CA MET A 392 21.27 15.15 11.69
C MET A 392 20.47 15.27 10.39
N TYR A 393 20.96 16.06 9.44
CA TYR A 393 20.32 16.26 8.14
C TYR A 393 20.19 14.95 7.35
N GLU A 394 21.25 14.13 7.30
CA GLU A 394 21.27 12.83 6.61
C GLU A 394 20.29 11.81 7.23
N LYS A 395 20.06 11.88 8.55
CA LYS A 395 19.05 11.03 9.21
C LYS A 395 17.62 11.37 8.81
N ILE A 396 17.36 12.59 8.34
CA ILE A 396 16.02 12.99 7.87
C ILE A 396 15.98 12.89 6.35
N ASN A 397 15.25 11.91 5.86
CA ASN A 397 14.86 11.89 4.46
C ASN A 397 13.74 12.92 4.21
N LEU A 398 14.11 14.15 3.85
CA LEU A 398 13.16 15.25 3.64
C LEU A 398 12.04 14.90 2.67
N THR A 399 12.35 14.18 1.59
CA THR A 399 11.36 13.75 0.60
C THR A 399 10.35 12.77 1.20
N GLU A 400 10.82 11.82 2.01
CA GLU A 400 9.96 10.88 2.70
C GLU A 400 9.11 11.56 3.78
N THR A 401 9.71 12.43 4.61
CA THR A 401 8.98 13.19 5.63
C THR A 401 7.93 14.10 5.00
N GLN A 402 8.21 14.73 3.85
CA GLN A 402 7.21 15.49 3.10
C GLN A 402 6.06 14.61 2.60
N LYS A 403 6.34 13.40 2.11
CA LYS A 403 5.31 12.43 1.70
C LYS A 403 4.45 12.02 2.89
N LYS A 404 5.07 11.70 4.04
CA LYS A 404 4.38 11.38 5.30
C LYS A 404 3.45 12.52 5.71
N LEU A 405 3.96 13.75 5.75
CA LEU A 405 3.19 14.95 6.09
C LEU A 405 1.99 15.17 5.15
N ASN A 406 2.15 14.90 3.86
CA ASN A 406 1.05 15.02 2.89
C ASN A 406 0.00 13.90 3.02
N LEU A 407 0.38 12.72 3.52
CA LEU A 407 -0.54 11.59 3.73
C LEU A 407 -1.36 11.74 5.02
N MET A 408 -0.80 12.37 6.06
CA MET A 408 -1.46 12.48 7.38
C MET A 408 -2.88 13.07 7.30
N PRO A 409 -3.15 14.21 6.62
CA PRO A 409 -4.51 14.74 6.49
C PRO A 409 -5.48 13.76 5.83
N MET A 410 -5.02 13.03 4.81
CA MET A 410 -5.85 12.07 4.10
C MET A 410 -6.22 10.90 5.01
N ILE A 411 -5.26 10.42 5.81
CA ILE A 411 -5.48 9.37 6.81
C ILE A 411 -6.45 9.88 7.87
N ILE A 412 -6.21 11.07 8.44
CA ILE A 412 -7.04 11.67 9.49
C ILE A 412 -8.49 11.83 8.98
N LYS A 413 -8.68 12.43 7.80
CA LYS A 413 -9.99 12.57 7.16
C LYS A 413 -10.66 11.22 6.90
N SER A 414 -9.90 10.20 6.52
CA SER A 414 -10.44 8.85 6.29
C SER A 414 -10.90 8.20 7.59
N LEU A 415 -10.13 8.31 8.68
CA LEU A 415 -10.52 7.77 9.99
C LEU A 415 -11.79 8.44 10.54
N LYS A 416 -12.07 9.70 10.17
CA LYS A 416 -13.33 10.37 10.51
C LYS A 416 -14.55 9.85 9.76
N ASN A 417 -14.35 9.09 8.68
CA ASN A 417 -15.43 8.57 7.86
C ASN A 417 -15.75 7.13 8.26
N SER A 418 -17.00 6.87 8.62
CA SER A 418 -17.49 5.51 8.94
C SER A 418 -17.25 4.52 7.80
N ASN A 419 -17.32 4.98 6.55
CA ASN A 419 -17.12 4.13 5.36
C ASN A 419 -15.69 3.59 5.22
N THR A 420 -14.73 4.11 5.99
CA THR A 420 -13.36 3.57 6.06
C THR A 420 -13.32 2.25 6.82
N PHE A 421 -14.30 2.02 7.71
CA PHE A 421 -14.45 0.80 8.50
C PHE A 421 -15.44 -0.19 7.87
N GLU A 422 -15.84 0.08 6.63
CA GLU A 422 -16.73 -0.75 5.85
C GLU A 422 -16.13 -1.03 4.46
N TRP A 423 -16.33 -2.24 3.97
CA TRP A 423 -15.95 -2.63 2.63
C TRP A 423 -17.16 -3.16 1.88
N MET A 424 -17.32 -2.78 0.61
CA MET A 424 -18.41 -3.23 -0.24
C MET A 424 -17.86 -3.76 -1.56
N SER A 425 -18.39 -4.91 -2.00
CA SER A 425 -18.08 -5.47 -3.31
C SER A 425 -18.74 -4.65 -4.41
N SER A 426 -18.27 -4.82 -5.65
CA SER A 426 -19.06 -4.46 -6.80
C SER A 426 -20.39 -5.22 -6.79
N PRO A 427 -21.51 -4.60 -7.20
CA PRO A 427 -22.78 -5.30 -7.34
C PRO A 427 -22.66 -6.36 -8.43
N ILE A 428 -23.23 -7.55 -8.17
CA ILE A 428 -23.42 -8.60 -9.17
C ILE A 428 -24.92 -8.81 -9.37
N GLN A 429 -25.37 -8.95 -10.62
CA GLN A 429 -26.75 -9.31 -10.92
C GLN A 429 -26.77 -10.81 -11.21
N PRO A 430 -27.35 -11.63 -10.33
CA PRO A 430 -27.34 -13.06 -10.53
C PRO A 430 -28.36 -13.44 -11.60
N ILE A 431 -27.93 -14.24 -12.56
CA ILE A 431 -28.71 -14.89 -13.61
C ILE A 431 -28.89 -16.37 -13.27
N GLY A 432 -27.90 -16.96 -12.59
CA GLY A 432 -27.88 -18.33 -12.13
C GLY A 432 -28.77 -18.64 -10.92
N ASP A 433 -28.65 -19.88 -10.45
CA ASP A 433 -29.42 -20.41 -9.33
C ASP A 433 -28.82 -20.02 -7.96
N VAL A 434 -27.51 -19.76 -7.92
CA VAL A 434 -26.77 -19.43 -6.71
C VAL A 434 -25.77 -18.33 -6.98
N VAL A 435 -25.81 -17.31 -6.14
CA VAL A 435 -24.71 -16.34 -6.03
C VAL A 435 -23.80 -16.78 -4.90
N SER A 436 -22.50 -16.81 -5.15
CA SER A 436 -21.49 -17.10 -4.14
C SER A 436 -20.44 -16.00 -4.05
N PHE A 437 -19.99 -15.74 -2.83
CA PHE A 437 -18.93 -14.79 -2.52
C PHE A 437 -17.81 -15.54 -1.83
N ASP A 438 -16.69 -15.70 -2.53
CA ASP A 438 -15.45 -16.21 -1.94
C ASP A 438 -14.70 -15.01 -1.32
N VAL A 439 -14.60 -14.99 0.00
CA VAL A 439 -14.05 -13.88 0.78
C VAL A 439 -12.67 -14.28 1.31
N ASP A 440 -11.67 -13.45 1.03
CA ASP A 440 -10.29 -13.60 1.50
C ASP A 440 -9.83 -12.29 2.15
N ILE A 441 -9.67 -12.31 3.48
CA ILE A 441 -9.25 -11.17 4.30
C ILE A 441 -7.89 -11.49 4.90
N LYS A 442 -6.89 -10.70 4.53
CA LYS A 442 -5.49 -10.87 4.94
C LYS A 442 -4.95 -9.59 5.55
N ALA A 443 -4.13 -9.67 6.60
CA ALA A 443 -3.43 -8.48 7.07
C ALA A 443 -2.40 -8.00 6.05
N LYS A 444 -2.25 -6.68 5.94
CA LYS A 444 -1.23 -6.06 5.07
C LYS A 444 0.18 -6.18 5.67
N ASN A 445 0.28 -6.10 7.00
CA ASN A 445 1.54 -6.12 7.73
C ASN A 445 1.54 -7.30 8.71
N LYS A 446 2.44 -8.26 8.51
CA LYS A 446 2.62 -9.41 9.41
C LYS A 446 3.54 -9.12 10.60
N THR A 447 3.95 -7.87 10.78
CA THR A 447 5.07 -7.46 11.64
C THR A 447 4.78 -7.53 13.13
N SER A 448 3.53 -7.70 13.55
CA SER A 448 3.17 -7.87 14.96
C SER A 448 2.92 -9.34 15.29
N GLU A 449 3.59 -9.88 16.31
CA GLU A 449 3.37 -11.23 16.89
C GLU A 449 1.94 -11.47 17.40
N LYS A 450 1.06 -10.47 17.34
CA LYS A 450 -0.35 -10.60 17.70
C LYS A 450 -1.05 -11.51 16.70
N VAL A 451 -1.92 -12.38 17.22
CA VAL A 451 -2.80 -13.25 16.43
C VAL A 451 -3.58 -12.39 15.44
N ILE A 452 -3.26 -12.57 14.16
CA ILE A 452 -3.93 -11.89 13.05
C ILE A 452 -5.12 -12.76 12.65
N ASP A 453 -6.31 -12.18 12.71
CA ASP A 453 -7.54 -12.82 12.26
C ASP A 453 -7.63 -12.77 10.73
N GLU A 454 -6.88 -13.65 10.06
CA GLU A 454 -7.11 -13.92 8.64
C GLU A 454 -8.39 -14.75 8.47
N VAL A 455 -9.25 -14.36 7.53
CA VAL A 455 -10.53 -15.02 7.29
C VAL A 455 -10.62 -15.42 5.83
N LYS A 456 -10.85 -16.72 5.61
CA LYS A 456 -11.19 -17.27 4.31
C LYS A 456 -12.52 -17.99 4.41
N ASP A 457 -13.54 -17.41 3.81
CA ASP A 457 -14.91 -17.90 3.91
C ASP A 457 -15.61 -17.90 2.54
N ARG A 458 -16.67 -18.70 2.42
CA ARG A 458 -17.50 -18.76 1.22
C ARG A 458 -18.97 -18.63 1.61
N HIS A 459 -19.57 -17.51 1.25
CA HIS A 459 -20.99 -17.29 1.43
C HIS A 459 -21.78 -17.66 0.17
N GLN A 460 -22.97 -18.24 0.32
CA GLN A 460 -23.82 -18.64 -0.80
C GLN A 460 -25.29 -18.30 -0.53
N GLU A 461 -25.96 -17.73 -1.53
CA GLU A 461 -27.38 -17.42 -1.48
C GLU A 461 -28.10 -17.97 -2.73
N PHE A 462 -29.24 -18.62 -2.51
CA PHE A 462 -30.05 -19.18 -3.60
C PHE A 462 -30.99 -18.11 -4.16
N THR A 463 -31.04 -18.01 -5.47
CA THR A 463 -31.85 -17.00 -6.17
C THR A 463 -33.31 -17.45 -6.29
N ARG A 464 -34.21 -16.48 -6.45
CA ARG A 464 -35.64 -16.70 -6.72
C ARG A 464 -36.11 -15.89 -7.91
N GLY A 465 -37.22 -16.32 -8.52
CA GLY A 465 -37.83 -15.62 -9.64
C GLY A 465 -37.16 -15.90 -10.98
N GLY A 466 -37.91 -15.65 -12.05
CA GLY A 466 -37.56 -16.12 -13.39
C GLY A 466 -37.90 -17.60 -13.59
N THR A 467 -37.79 -18.04 -14.84
CA THR A 467 -38.06 -19.40 -15.28
C THR A 467 -36.76 -20.13 -15.57
N ARG A 468 -36.75 -21.42 -15.30
CA ARG A 468 -35.61 -22.31 -15.53
C ARG A 468 -36.07 -23.53 -16.30
N ILE A 469 -35.28 -23.99 -17.26
CA ILE A 469 -35.51 -25.24 -17.98
C ILE A 469 -34.45 -26.26 -17.56
N ASP A 470 -34.89 -27.35 -16.96
CA ASP A 470 -34.05 -28.48 -16.54
C ASP A 470 -34.32 -29.69 -17.42
N PHE A 471 -33.30 -30.51 -17.69
CA PHE A 471 -33.48 -31.79 -18.38
C PHE A 471 -33.21 -32.93 -17.40
N GLY A 472 -34.17 -33.85 -17.29
CA GLY A 472 -34.09 -34.99 -16.40
C GLY A 472 -34.34 -36.30 -17.13
N LEU A 473 -33.66 -37.36 -16.69
CA LEU A 473 -33.98 -38.74 -17.05
C LEU A 473 -34.59 -39.43 -15.84
N GLY A 474 -35.52 -40.35 -16.08
CA GLY A 474 -36.11 -41.12 -15.00
C GLY A 474 -37.09 -42.17 -15.46
N LEU A 475 -37.93 -42.60 -14.54
CA LEU A 475 -38.91 -43.66 -14.78
C LEU A 475 -40.30 -43.06 -14.78
N ALA A 476 -41.17 -43.53 -15.67
CA ALA A 476 -42.59 -43.21 -15.65
C ALA A 476 -43.44 -44.47 -15.81
N ALA A 477 -44.60 -44.44 -15.18
CA ALA A 477 -45.66 -45.42 -15.38
C ALA A 477 -46.87 -44.72 -15.98
N SER A 478 -47.33 -45.24 -17.12
CA SER A 478 -48.49 -44.73 -17.85
C SER A 478 -49.66 -45.69 -17.70
N TYR A 479 -50.88 -45.16 -17.58
CA TYR A 479 -52.11 -45.91 -17.43
C TYR A 479 -53.13 -45.46 -18.49
N PHE A 480 -53.59 -46.41 -19.32
CA PHE A 480 -54.55 -46.17 -20.39
C PHE A 480 -55.81 -47.02 -20.17
N LYS A 481 -56.89 -46.37 -19.71
CA LYS A 481 -58.20 -47.01 -19.47
C LYS A 481 -58.86 -47.49 -20.76
N ASN A 482 -59.56 -48.64 -20.72
CA ASN A 482 -60.27 -49.23 -21.87
C ASN A 482 -59.36 -49.48 -23.07
N THR A 483 -58.11 -49.89 -22.82
CA THR A 483 -57.11 -50.18 -23.84
C THR A 483 -56.86 -51.68 -23.80
N PRO A 484 -57.64 -52.47 -24.56
CA PRO A 484 -57.48 -53.90 -24.55
C PRO A 484 -56.10 -54.30 -25.05
N VAL A 485 -55.44 -55.20 -24.31
CA VAL A 485 -54.19 -55.84 -24.72
C VAL A 485 -54.53 -57.21 -25.28
N TYR A 486 -54.07 -57.50 -26.49
CA TYR A 486 -54.37 -58.75 -27.20
C TYR A 486 -53.17 -59.68 -27.18
N GLU A 487 -53.42 -60.98 -27.07
CA GLU A 487 -52.42 -62.03 -27.30
C GLU A 487 -53.01 -63.13 -28.19
N LEU A 488 -52.14 -63.85 -28.90
CA LEU A 488 -52.51 -65.06 -29.62
C LEU A 488 -52.51 -66.23 -28.63
N GLN A 489 -53.64 -66.93 -28.51
CA GLN A 489 -53.72 -68.17 -27.75
C GLN A 489 -54.02 -69.34 -28.68
N VAL A 490 -53.22 -70.39 -28.56
CA VAL A 490 -53.46 -71.66 -29.24
C VAL A 490 -54.52 -72.44 -28.45
N LYS A 491 -55.70 -72.61 -29.02
CA LYS A 491 -56.76 -73.46 -28.48
C LYS A 491 -56.87 -74.73 -29.32
N GLN A 492 -56.86 -75.90 -28.69
CA GLN A 492 -57.16 -77.15 -29.37
C GLN A 492 -58.67 -77.35 -29.43
N VAL A 493 -59.22 -77.33 -30.64
CA VAL A 493 -60.62 -77.63 -30.91
C VAL A 493 -60.64 -78.82 -31.87
N ASN A 494 -61.21 -79.95 -31.45
CA ASN A 494 -61.31 -81.18 -32.25
C ASN A 494 -59.96 -81.71 -32.80
N ASN A 495 -58.93 -81.80 -31.95
CA ASN A 495 -57.55 -82.21 -32.34
C ASN A 495 -56.85 -81.32 -33.38
N LEU A 496 -57.41 -80.14 -33.69
CA LEU A 496 -56.77 -79.12 -34.53
C LEU A 496 -56.39 -77.92 -33.65
N SER A 497 -55.13 -77.51 -33.74
CA SER A 497 -54.64 -76.29 -33.09
C SER A 497 -55.16 -75.08 -33.85
N GLN A 498 -56.07 -74.31 -33.24
CA GLN A 498 -56.54 -73.05 -33.78
C GLN A 498 -55.93 -71.89 -32.97
N ILE A 499 -55.34 -70.93 -33.68
CA ILE A 499 -54.85 -69.70 -33.07
C ILE A 499 -56.03 -68.73 -32.97
N THR A 500 -56.35 -68.32 -31.75
CA THR A 500 -57.46 -67.39 -31.45
C THR A 500 -56.91 -66.12 -30.83
N ILE A 501 -57.47 -64.98 -31.25
CA ILE A 501 -57.16 -63.69 -30.63
C ILE A 501 -57.88 -63.59 -29.29
N GLN A 502 -57.14 -63.49 -28.18
CA GLN A 502 -57.71 -63.33 -26.85
C GLN A 502 -57.34 -61.98 -26.25
N GLN A 503 -58.30 -61.34 -25.60
CA GLN A 503 -58.04 -60.17 -24.77
C GLN A 503 -57.42 -60.62 -23.45
N LYS A 504 -56.20 -60.15 -23.19
CA LYS A 504 -55.45 -60.41 -21.94
C LYS A 504 -55.88 -59.49 -20.81
N ASN A 505 -56.01 -58.20 -21.11
CA ASN A 505 -56.42 -57.19 -20.13
C ASN A 505 -57.25 -56.08 -20.82
N ASN A 506 -58.04 -55.33 -20.06
CA ASN A 506 -58.81 -54.17 -20.55
C ASN A 506 -58.12 -52.82 -20.26
N GLU A 507 -57.02 -52.88 -19.52
CA GLU A 507 -56.24 -51.73 -19.12
C GLU A 507 -54.78 -51.97 -19.49
N LEU A 508 -54.12 -50.93 -19.99
CA LEU A 508 -52.72 -50.97 -20.36
C LEU A 508 -51.93 -50.11 -19.37
N ILE A 509 -51.01 -50.75 -18.64
CA ILE A 509 -50.01 -50.08 -17.79
C ILE A 509 -48.67 -50.24 -18.48
N VAL A 510 -47.96 -49.12 -18.70
CA VAL A 510 -46.65 -49.18 -19.35
C VAL A 510 -45.57 -48.49 -18.52
N PRO A 511 -44.61 -49.25 -17.98
CA PRO A 511 -43.38 -48.69 -17.45
C PRO A 511 -42.51 -48.21 -18.61
N SER A 512 -41.89 -47.05 -18.44
CA SER A 512 -41.12 -46.37 -19.48
C SER A 512 -39.92 -45.65 -18.87
N LEU A 513 -38.81 -45.62 -19.60
CA LEU A 513 -37.68 -44.73 -19.30
C LEU A 513 -37.96 -43.40 -19.99
N VAL A 514 -37.99 -42.30 -19.24
CA VAL A 514 -38.42 -41.00 -19.78
C VAL A 514 -37.32 -39.98 -19.74
N GLY A 515 -37.25 -39.15 -20.78
CA GLY A 515 -36.52 -37.89 -20.79
C GLY A 515 -37.50 -36.73 -20.78
N LEU A 516 -37.48 -35.92 -19.73
CA LEU A 516 -38.38 -34.78 -19.54
C LEU A 516 -37.59 -33.47 -19.51
N ALA A 517 -38.08 -32.47 -20.23
CA ALA A 517 -37.72 -31.07 -20.05
C ALA A 517 -38.71 -30.44 -19.06
N THR A 518 -38.20 -29.94 -17.94
CA THR A 518 -38.98 -29.34 -16.85
C THR A 518 -38.76 -27.84 -16.84
N MET A 519 -39.80 -27.07 -17.14
CA MET A 519 -39.82 -25.62 -16.95
C MET A 519 -40.37 -25.29 -15.56
N SER A 520 -39.55 -24.74 -14.66
CA SER A 520 -39.95 -24.40 -13.29
C SER A 520 -39.67 -22.94 -12.94
N LEU A 521 -40.43 -22.40 -11.98
CA LEU A 521 -40.13 -21.10 -11.39
C LEU A 521 -38.95 -21.25 -10.43
N ARG A 522 -37.90 -20.44 -10.58
CA ARG A 522 -36.77 -20.48 -9.66
C ARG A 522 -37.23 -20.10 -8.25
N SER A 523 -36.84 -20.92 -7.28
CA SER A 523 -37.15 -20.72 -5.87
C SER A 523 -35.89 -20.90 -5.04
N SER A 524 -35.77 -20.10 -3.98
CA SER A 524 -34.72 -20.24 -2.97
C SER A 524 -35.06 -21.30 -1.90
N THR A 525 -36.25 -21.90 -1.95
CA THR A 525 -36.67 -23.01 -1.07
C THR A 525 -36.17 -24.36 -1.61
N TYR A 526 -36.43 -25.43 -0.87
CA TYR A 526 -36.12 -26.81 -1.30
C TYR A 526 -37.10 -27.36 -2.34
N THR A 527 -38.15 -26.61 -2.68
CA THR A 527 -39.22 -27.03 -3.58
C THR A 527 -39.47 -25.97 -4.64
N CYS A 528 -39.63 -26.39 -5.89
CA CYS A 528 -40.15 -25.52 -6.95
C CYS A 528 -41.26 -26.21 -7.75
N ILE A 529 -42.15 -25.39 -8.30
CA ILE A 529 -43.29 -25.82 -9.10
C ILE A 529 -43.03 -25.45 -10.56
N GLY A 530 -43.53 -26.29 -11.46
CA GLY A 530 -43.33 -26.12 -12.89
C GLY A 530 -44.21 -27.03 -13.74
N GLY A 531 -43.92 -27.06 -15.04
CA GLY A 531 -44.47 -28.03 -15.98
C GLY A 531 -43.35 -28.82 -16.63
N SER A 532 -43.60 -30.10 -16.90
CA SER A 532 -42.65 -30.96 -17.62
C SER A 532 -43.28 -31.52 -18.87
N ALA A 533 -42.49 -31.60 -19.94
CA ALA A 533 -42.86 -32.26 -21.18
C ALA A 533 -41.69 -33.09 -21.72
N GLY A 534 -41.97 -34.21 -22.37
CA GLY A 534 -40.90 -35.03 -22.94
C GLY A 534 -41.35 -36.34 -23.52
N LEU A 535 -40.38 -37.23 -23.75
CA LEU A 535 -40.57 -38.48 -24.46
C LEU A 535 -40.20 -39.68 -23.60
N GLY A 536 -40.97 -40.75 -23.77
CA GLY A 536 -40.68 -42.07 -23.22
C GLY A 536 -40.09 -43.00 -24.23
N ILE A 537 -39.09 -43.74 -23.77
CA ILE A 537 -38.57 -44.93 -24.41
C ILE A 537 -39.19 -46.13 -23.72
N ASP A 538 -39.85 -46.95 -24.51
CA ASP A 538 -40.35 -48.23 -24.07
C ASP A 538 -39.58 -49.36 -24.74
N VAL A 539 -39.40 -50.44 -23.98
CA VAL A 539 -38.85 -51.69 -24.50
C VAL A 539 -40.01 -52.66 -24.62
N VAL A 540 -40.52 -52.82 -25.83
CA VAL A 540 -41.57 -53.79 -26.15
C VAL A 540 -40.96 -54.85 -27.05
N ASN A 541 -40.97 -56.11 -26.62
CA ASN A 541 -40.43 -57.25 -27.38
C ASN A 541 -38.99 -57.05 -27.88
N GLY A 542 -38.13 -56.39 -27.09
CA GLY A 542 -36.74 -56.13 -27.46
C GLY A 542 -36.51 -54.98 -28.45
N LYS A 543 -37.56 -54.34 -28.97
CA LYS A 543 -37.47 -53.13 -29.81
C LYS A 543 -37.59 -51.87 -28.93
N ILE A 544 -36.69 -50.92 -29.13
CA ILE A 544 -36.71 -49.59 -28.50
C ILE A 544 -37.65 -48.70 -29.33
N GLN A 545 -38.76 -48.25 -28.74
CA GLN A 545 -39.71 -47.36 -29.41
C GLN A 545 -39.87 -46.04 -28.65
N LEU A 546 -39.73 -44.91 -29.35
CA LEU A 546 -40.04 -43.57 -28.87
C LEU A 546 -41.52 -43.26 -29.15
N SER A 547 -42.42 -43.94 -28.44
CA SER A 547 -43.86 -43.92 -28.75
C SER A 547 -44.70 -43.08 -27.79
N ASN A 548 -44.12 -42.59 -26.69
CA ASN A 548 -44.87 -41.93 -25.63
C ASN A 548 -44.45 -40.47 -25.50
N PHE A 549 -45.41 -39.55 -25.57
CA PHE A 549 -45.23 -38.15 -25.22
C PHE A 549 -45.90 -37.88 -23.87
N PHE A 550 -45.21 -37.17 -23.00
CA PHE A 550 -45.65 -36.85 -21.64
C PHE A 550 -45.76 -35.36 -21.46
N VAL A 551 -46.83 -34.90 -20.80
CA VAL A 551 -46.96 -33.50 -20.38
C VAL A 551 -47.75 -33.39 -19.08
N GLY A 552 -47.24 -32.64 -18.11
CA GLY A 552 -47.94 -32.44 -16.85
C GLY A 552 -47.31 -31.43 -15.90
N PRO A 553 -48.05 -31.00 -14.86
CA PRO A 553 -47.48 -30.27 -13.74
C PRO A 553 -46.40 -31.11 -13.04
N SER A 554 -45.42 -30.40 -12.49
CA SER A 554 -44.26 -31.00 -11.85
C SER A 554 -43.85 -30.24 -10.59
N VAL A 555 -43.35 -31.00 -9.61
CA VAL A 555 -42.76 -30.49 -8.38
C VAL A 555 -41.33 -31.01 -8.30
N THR A 556 -40.37 -30.10 -8.23
CA THR A 556 -38.96 -30.46 -8.06
C THR A 556 -38.59 -30.31 -6.59
N PHE A 557 -37.92 -31.31 -6.05
CA PHE A 557 -37.37 -31.36 -4.70
C PHE A 557 -35.85 -31.31 -4.75
N GLY A 558 -35.26 -30.50 -3.87
CA GLY A 558 -33.81 -30.38 -3.72
C GLY A 558 -33.22 -29.14 -4.39
N ARG A 559 -32.05 -28.72 -3.90
CA ARG A 559 -31.34 -27.50 -4.35
C ARG A 559 -30.22 -27.83 -5.34
N TYR A 560 -29.30 -28.70 -4.92
CA TYR A 560 -28.14 -29.17 -5.69
C TYR A 560 -28.44 -30.46 -6.47
N GLU A 561 -29.17 -31.38 -5.84
CA GLU A 561 -29.63 -32.63 -6.44
C GLU A 561 -31.14 -32.52 -6.54
N ARG A 562 -31.64 -32.49 -7.78
CA ARG A 562 -33.04 -32.17 -8.04
C ARG A 562 -33.76 -33.42 -8.52
N LEU A 563 -34.81 -33.77 -7.79
CA LEU A 563 -35.71 -34.85 -8.10
C LEU A 563 -37.06 -34.26 -8.48
N THR A 564 -37.53 -34.53 -9.69
CA THR A 564 -38.78 -33.97 -10.20
C THR A 564 -39.84 -35.06 -10.24
N LEU A 565 -40.95 -34.81 -9.53
CA LEU A 565 -42.16 -35.61 -9.64
C LEU A 565 -43.10 -34.93 -10.62
N THR A 566 -43.51 -35.64 -11.68
CA THR A 566 -44.44 -35.14 -12.68
C THR A 566 -45.60 -36.11 -12.83
N ALA A 567 -46.83 -35.58 -12.87
CA ALA A 567 -48.01 -36.36 -13.19
C ALA A 567 -48.86 -35.59 -14.21
N GLY A 568 -49.48 -36.30 -15.16
CA GLY A 568 -50.25 -35.62 -16.20
C GLY A 568 -50.78 -36.54 -17.29
N ALA A 569 -50.87 -35.99 -18.50
CA ALA A 569 -51.35 -36.71 -19.68
C ALA A 569 -50.20 -37.41 -20.40
N SER A 570 -50.43 -38.67 -20.78
CA SER A 570 -49.56 -39.44 -21.66
C SER A 570 -50.26 -39.67 -22.99
N PHE A 571 -49.57 -39.39 -24.08
CA PHE A 571 -50.03 -39.63 -25.44
C PHE A 571 -49.20 -40.75 -26.02
N ARG A 572 -49.86 -41.85 -26.36
CA ARG A 572 -49.20 -43.05 -26.84
C ARG A 572 -49.91 -43.59 -28.06
N ASN A 573 -49.13 -44.15 -28.97
CA ASN A 573 -49.64 -45.06 -29.97
C ASN A 573 -49.94 -46.44 -29.35
N VAL A 574 -51.23 -46.78 -29.26
CA VAL A 574 -51.70 -48.07 -28.74
C VAL A 574 -52.21 -48.92 -29.89
N GLN A 575 -51.89 -50.20 -29.84
CA GLN A 575 -52.34 -51.17 -30.82
C GLN A 575 -53.82 -51.54 -30.56
N GLN A 576 -54.64 -51.42 -31.59
CA GLN A 576 -56.04 -51.85 -31.61
C GLN A 576 -56.24 -52.90 -32.71
N LEU A 577 -57.24 -53.77 -32.59
CA LEU A 577 -57.53 -54.72 -33.67
C LEU A 577 -57.92 -53.98 -34.95
N LYS A 578 -57.38 -54.43 -36.09
CA LYS A 578 -57.79 -53.96 -37.42
C LYS A 578 -59.28 -54.22 -37.62
N SER A 579 -59.93 -53.37 -38.41
CA SER A 579 -61.34 -53.55 -38.78
C SER A 579 -61.53 -54.91 -39.44
N GLY A 580 -62.44 -55.73 -38.90
CA GLY A 580 -62.71 -57.10 -39.37
C GLY A 580 -62.21 -58.21 -38.45
N TYR A 581 -61.42 -57.90 -37.41
CA TYR A 581 -61.01 -58.85 -36.39
C TYR A 581 -61.75 -58.60 -35.08
N GLU A 582 -62.31 -59.67 -34.50
CA GLU A 582 -63.00 -59.64 -33.21
C GLU A 582 -62.31 -60.57 -32.20
N ILE A 583 -62.55 -60.32 -30.91
CA ILE A 583 -62.06 -61.20 -29.85
C ILE A 583 -62.67 -62.60 -30.04
N GLY A 584 -61.84 -63.63 -30.06
CA GLY A 584 -62.25 -65.01 -30.32
C GLY A 584 -62.24 -65.41 -31.80
N SER A 585 -61.97 -64.49 -32.72
CA SER A 585 -61.78 -64.83 -34.14
C SER A 585 -60.57 -65.76 -34.33
N THR A 586 -60.73 -66.75 -35.19
CA THR A 586 -59.67 -67.67 -35.61
C THR A 586 -58.88 -67.03 -36.74
N VAL A 587 -57.55 -66.99 -36.59
CA VAL A 587 -56.64 -66.46 -37.61
C VAL A 587 -55.96 -67.61 -38.36
N THR A 588 -55.97 -67.53 -39.69
CA THR A 588 -55.56 -68.60 -40.62
C THR A 588 -54.14 -68.45 -41.17
N GLU A 589 -53.48 -67.31 -40.96
CA GLU A 589 -52.14 -67.06 -41.51
C GLU A 589 -51.04 -67.62 -40.60
N THR A 590 -50.01 -68.20 -41.22
CA THR A 590 -48.83 -68.83 -40.61
C THR A 590 -47.84 -67.84 -39.96
N SER A 591 -48.22 -66.57 -39.77
CA SER A 591 -47.37 -65.63 -39.04
C SER A 591 -47.71 -65.69 -37.55
N ASP A 592 -46.76 -66.10 -36.73
CA ASP A 592 -46.88 -66.12 -35.26
C ASP A 592 -46.94 -64.72 -34.62
N ASP A 593 -47.01 -63.64 -35.42
CA ASP A 593 -46.94 -62.27 -34.93
C ASP A 593 -48.31 -61.58 -34.88
N ILE A 594 -48.71 -61.20 -33.65
CA ILE A 594 -49.93 -60.43 -33.39
C ILE A 594 -49.90 -59.05 -34.06
N GLU A 595 -48.71 -58.50 -34.37
CA GLU A 595 -48.54 -57.19 -35.02
C GLU A 595 -49.31 -57.09 -36.36
N ASN A 596 -49.48 -58.21 -37.09
CA ASN A 596 -50.22 -58.24 -38.36
C ASN A 596 -51.72 -57.96 -38.23
N TYR A 597 -52.30 -58.19 -37.05
CA TYR A 597 -53.73 -58.00 -36.77
C TYR A 597 -54.03 -56.68 -36.07
N LEU A 598 -52.99 -55.89 -35.78
CA LEU A 598 -53.09 -54.66 -35.01
C LEU A 598 -52.88 -53.42 -35.89
N THR A 599 -53.60 -52.36 -35.57
CA THR A 599 -53.42 -51.02 -36.12
C THR A 599 -53.09 -50.05 -35.00
N ASP A 600 -52.24 -49.10 -35.34
CA ASP A 600 -51.77 -48.06 -34.46
C ASP A 600 -52.82 -46.94 -34.31
N LYS A 601 -53.17 -46.58 -33.07
CA LYS A 601 -54.05 -45.46 -32.78
C LYS A 601 -53.55 -44.67 -31.58
N TYR A 602 -53.52 -43.34 -31.70
CA TYR A 602 -53.18 -42.49 -30.57
C TYR A 602 -54.26 -42.53 -29.49
N LYS A 603 -53.81 -42.68 -28.25
CA LYS A 603 -54.68 -42.65 -27.07
C LYS A 603 -54.06 -41.81 -25.97
N VAL A 604 -54.94 -41.10 -25.27
CA VAL A 604 -54.61 -40.31 -24.08
C VAL A 604 -54.77 -41.18 -22.83
N GLY A 605 -53.76 -41.19 -21.98
CA GLY A 605 -53.74 -41.84 -20.68
C GLY A 605 -53.25 -40.88 -19.60
N PHE A 606 -53.10 -41.42 -18.39
CA PHE A 606 -52.49 -40.71 -17.26
C PHE A 606 -51.09 -41.26 -17.02
N PHE A 607 -50.15 -40.44 -16.59
CA PHE A 607 -48.85 -40.93 -16.13
C PHE A 607 -48.44 -40.29 -14.81
N ALA A 608 -47.54 -40.99 -14.13
CA ALA A 608 -46.71 -40.45 -13.06
C ALA A 608 -45.25 -40.80 -13.36
N SER A 609 -44.35 -39.87 -13.08
CA SER A 609 -42.92 -40.04 -13.32
C SER A 609 -42.09 -39.45 -12.19
N LEU A 610 -40.91 -40.03 -12.03
CA LEU A 610 -39.87 -39.57 -11.13
C LEU A 610 -38.59 -39.41 -11.94
N THR A 611 -38.15 -38.17 -12.15
CA THR A 611 -36.95 -37.86 -12.92
C THR A 611 -35.87 -37.24 -12.05
N PHE A 612 -34.62 -37.64 -12.29
CA PHE A 612 -33.45 -37.01 -11.72
C PHE A 612 -32.93 -35.98 -12.73
N VAL A 613 -32.76 -34.74 -12.29
CA VAL A 613 -32.27 -33.66 -13.13
C VAL A 613 -30.77 -33.87 -13.38
N LEU A 614 -30.41 -34.05 -14.66
CA LEU A 614 -29.04 -34.36 -15.09
C LEU A 614 -28.19 -33.14 -15.36
N THR A 615 -28.81 -31.97 -15.37
CA THR A 615 -28.09 -30.71 -15.45
C THR A 615 -27.31 -30.55 -14.14
N LYS A 616 -26.05 -31.01 -14.13
CA LYS A 616 -25.01 -30.78 -13.11
C LYS A 616 -23.67 -30.62 -13.81
N GLY A 617 -22.98 -29.49 -13.63
CA GLY A 617 -21.51 -29.41 -13.60
C GLY A 617 -20.65 -29.99 -14.76
N VAL A 618 -21.15 -30.28 -15.96
CA VAL A 618 -20.30 -30.89 -17.02
C VAL A 618 -19.20 -29.95 -17.56
N LYS A 619 -19.25 -28.63 -17.32
CA LYS A 619 -18.18 -27.70 -17.75
C LYS A 619 -17.07 -27.49 -16.71
N GLU A 620 -17.30 -27.72 -15.42
CA GLU A 620 -16.25 -27.49 -14.41
C GLU A 620 -15.27 -28.67 -14.30
N ASN A 621 -15.65 -29.87 -14.78
CA ASN A 621 -14.78 -31.06 -14.80
C ASN A 621 -14.18 -31.40 -16.18
N LEU A 622 -14.55 -30.68 -17.24
CA LEU A 622 -13.76 -30.68 -18.47
C LEU A 622 -12.59 -29.71 -18.28
N LYS A 623 -11.47 -30.23 -17.76
CA LYS A 623 -10.15 -29.60 -17.88
C LYS A 623 -10.05 -28.99 -19.28
N LYS A 624 -9.85 -27.68 -19.35
CA LYS A 624 -9.51 -26.94 -20.57
C LYS A 624 -8.52 -27.79 -21.39
N ILE A 625 -9.00 -28.43 -22.44
CA ILE A 625 -8.13 -28.79 -23.55
C ILE A 625 -7.83 -27.44 -24.21
N PRO A 626 -6.56 -27.01 -24.30
CA PRO A 626 -6.23 -25.79 -25.00
C PRO A 626 -6.64 -25.99 -26.46
N SER A 627 -7.70 -25.30 -26.89
CA SER A 627 -8.02 -25.20 -28.30
C SER A 627 -6.98 -24.27 -28.93
N TYR A 628 -6.01 -24.86 -29.62
CA TYR A 628 -5.27 -24.16 -30.67
C TYR A 628 -6.28 -23.71 -31.73
N ARG A 629 -6.41 -22.40 -31.90
CA ARG A 629 -6.51 -21.73 -33.20
C ARG A 629 -6.17 -20.27 -33.04
#